data_AF-T0ZPM8-F1
#
_entry.id   AF-T0ZPM8-F1
#
_cell.length_a   1.000
_cell.length_b   1.000
_cell.length_c   1.000
_cell.angle_alpha   90.00
_cell.angle_beta   90.00
_cell.angle_gamma   90.00
#
_symmetry.space_group_name_H-M   'P 1'
#
loop_
_entity.id
_entity.type
_entity.pdbx_description
1 polymer ?
#
loop_
_entity_poly.entity_id
_entity_poly.type
_entity_poly.pdbx_seq_one_letter_code
_entity_poly.pdbx_strand_id
1 'polypeptide(L)'
;RWKGENVSTTEVASILTKCRGVVDAAVYGVSVPGAEGRAGMAALVVDGTFDLTFFRQEIATHLPGYARPLFLRIVPALNRTGTFKLQTQALAAQGYDPTQTTDAIFVDCRTEGGYVPLDAARYERLRTGQQGVQGTS
;
A
#
# COMPACT_ATOMS: atom_id res chain seq x y z
N ARG A 1 10.16 7.05 -7.28
CA ARG A 1 11.11 6.16 -7.98
C ARG A 1 11.31 4.93 -7.11
N TRP A 2 10.83 3.79 -7.60
CA TRP A 2 11.08 2.48 -7.01
C TRP A 2 11.70 1.64 -8.13
N LYS A 3 12.85 1.02 -7.89
CA LYS A 3 13.59 0.25 -8.90
C LYS A 3 13.84 0.97 -10.26
N GLY A 4 13.99 2.30 -10.27
CA GLY A 4 14.29 3.07 -11.49
C GLY A 4 13.09 3.46 -12.35
N GLU A 5 11.91 2.86 -12.17
CA GLU A 5 10.70 3.20 -12.91
C GLU A 5 9.91 4.37 -12.28
N ASN A 6 9.33 5.22 -13.14
CA ASN A 6 8.51 6.35 -12.73
C ASN A 6 7.04 5.92 -12.65
N VAL A 7 6.61 5.52 -11.46
CA VAL A 7 5.22 5.12 -11.21
C VAL A 7 4.40 6.35 -10.86
N SER A 8 3.38 6.65 -11.67
CA SER A 8 2.42 7.71 -11.40
C SER A 8 1.46 7.28 -10.28
N THR A 9 1.61 7.85 -9.09
CA THR A 9 0.72 7.52 -7.95
C THR A 9 -0.74 7.86 -8.26
N THR A 10 -1.00 8.90 -9.05
CA THR A 10 -2.35 9.28 -9.49
C THR A 10 -2.97 8.24 -10.41
N GLU A 11 -2.19 7.68 -11.33
CA GLU A 11 -2.66 6.65 -12.26
C GLU A 11 -2.94 5.34 -11.53
N VAL A 12 -2.02 4.92 -10.66
CA VAL A 12 -2.23 3.76 -9.81
C VAL A 12 -3.51 3.96 -8.99
N ALA A 13 -3.65 5.09 -8.28
CA ALA A 13 -4.85 5.38 -7.50
C ALA A 13 -6.15 5.29 -8.34
N SER A 14 -6.12 5.82 -9.57
CA SER A 14 -7.26 5.78 -10.49
C SER A 14 -7.62 4.35 -10.94
N ILE A 15 -6.64 3.46 -11.02
CA ILE A 15 -6.86 2.03 -11.28
C ILE A 15 -7.43 1.36 -10.03
N LEU A 16 -6.87 1.63 -8.85
CA LEU A 16 -7.34 1.04 -7.60
C LEU A 16 -8.80 1.38 -7.30
N THR A 17 -9.23 2.63 -7.56
CA THR A 17 -10.63 3.07 -7.37
C THR A 17 -11.62 2.37 -8.32
N LYS A 18 -11.15 1.73 -9.41
CA LYS A 18 -12.02 0.96 -10.31
C LYS A 18 -12.22 -0.48 -9.84
N CYS A 19 -11.42 -0.94 -8.89
CA CYS A 19 -11.53 -2.29 -8.36
C CYS A 19 -12.80 -2.47 -7.53
N ARG A 20 -13.33 -3.69 -7.54
CA ARG A 20 -14.57 -4.01 -6.83
C ARG A 20 -14.46 -3.68 -5.33
N GLY A 21 -15.45 -2.94 -4.83
CA GLY A 21 -15.56 -2.58 -3.42
C GLY A 21 -14.59 -1.48 -2.95
N VAL A 22 -13.81 -0.87 -3.85
CA VAL A 22 -13.01 0.32 -3.53
C VAL A 22 -13.84 1.57 -3.80
N VAL A 23 -14.10 2.34 -2.76
CA VAL A 23 -14.86 3.60 -2.81
C VAL A 23 -13.95 4.77 -3.16
N ASP A 24 -12.76 4.82 -2.56
CA ASP A 24 -11.75 5.86 -2.83
C ASP A 24 -10.34 5.30 -2.60
N ALA A 25 -9.34 5.87 -3.28
CA ALA A 25 -7.96 5.45 -3.17
C ALA A 25 -6.98 6.63 -3.22
N ALA A 26 -5.94 6.55 -2.40
CA ALA A 26 -4.78 7.43 -2.43
C ALA A 26 -3.50 6.59 -2.43
N VAL A 27 -2.57 6.91 -3.32
CA VAL A 27 -1.28 6.20 -3.41
C VAL A 27 -0.16 7.17 -3.10
N TYR A 28 0.77 6.73 -2.25
CA TYR A 28 1.91 7.51 -1.81
C TYR A 28 3.11 6.59 -1.53
N GLY A 29 4.32 7.16 -1.55
CA GLY A 29 5.52 6.40 -1.26
C GLY A 29 5.84 6.42 0.24
N VAL A 30 6.27 5.30 0.80
CA VAL A 30 6.78 5.21 2.19
C VAL A 30 8.22 4.72 2.22
N SER A 31 9.00 5.20 3.17
CA SER A 31 10.38 4.76 3.36
C SER A 31 10.38 3.43 4.09
N VAL A 32 11.11 2.44 3.55
CA VAL A 32 11.28 1.12 4.18
C VAL A 32 12.73 1.01 4.63
N PRO A 33 13.02 0.77 5.92
CA PRO A 33 14.38 0.56 6.41
C PRO A 33 15.06 -0.58 5.64
N GLY A 34 16.29 -0.35 5.19
CA GLY A 34 17.08 -1.34 4.46
C GLY A 34 16.77 -1.48 2.97
N ALA A 35 15.83 -0.70 2.41
CA ALA A 35 15.58 -0.65 0.97
C ALA A 35 15.99 0.70 0.37
N GLU A 36 16.62 0.68 -0.81
CA GLU A 36 16.86 1.90 -1.58
C GLU A 36 15.57 2.36 -2.28
N GLY A 37 15.07 3.54 -1.91
CA GLY A 37 13.89 4.17 -2.52
C GLY A 37 12.64 4.15 -1.64
N ARG A 38 11.48 4.45 -2.24
CA ARG A 38 10.19 4.49 -1.56
C ARG A 38 9.29 3.36 -2.06
N ALA A 39 8.81 2.52 -1.16
CA ALA A 39 7.83 1.49 -1.49
C ALA A 39 6.45 2.13 -1.72
N GLY A 40 5.68 1.58 -2.65
CA GLY A 40 4.30 2.03 -2.89
C GLY A 40 3.38 1.62 -1.74
N MET A 41 2.63 2.58 -1.21
CA MET A 41 1.56 2.35 -0.25
C MET A 41 0.25 2.93 -0.79
N ALA A 42 -0.85 2.20 -0.62
CA ALA A 42 -2.18 2.68 -0.96
C ALA A 42 -3.07 2.76 0.28
N ALA A 43 -3.68 3.90 0.51
CA ALA A 43 -4.81 4.04 1.41
C ALA A 43 -6.11 3.83 0.62
N LEU A 44 -6.96 2.92 1.07
CA LEU A 44 -8.21 2.53 0.42
C LEU A 44 -9.38 2.79 1.36
N VAL A 45 -10.42 3.45 0.87
CA VAL A 45 -11.75 3.42 1.47
C VAL A 45 -12.50 2.31 0.76
N VAL A 46 -13.10 1.39 1.51
CA VAL A 46 -13.73 0.20 0.95
C VAL A 46 -15.15 0.01 1.48
N ASP A 47 -15.99 -0.67 0.71
CA ASP A 47 -17.32 -1.10 1.13
C ASP A 47 -17.35 -2.59 1.51
N GLY A 48 -18.54 -3.09 1.87
CA GLY A 48 -18.74 -4.49 2.29
C GLY A 48 -18.53 -5.55 1.21
N THR A 49 -18.29 -5.16 -0.04
CA THR A 49 -18.02 -6.07 -1.16
C THR A 49 -16.53 -6.23 -1.46
N PHE A 50 -15.68 -5.48 -0.76
CA PHE A 50 -14.24 -5.53 -0.95
C PHE A 50 -13.67 -6.88 -0.51
N ASP A 51 -12.94 -7.51 -1.42
CA ASP A 51 -12.23 -8.76 -1.17
C ASP A 51 -10.77 -8.57 -1.53
N LEU A 52 -9.90 -8.78 -0.55
CA LEU A 52 -8.47 -8.53 -0.64
C LEU A 52 -7.78 -9.45 -1.68
N THR A 53 -8.27 -10.69 -1.81
CA THR A 53 -7.73 -11.69 -2.75
C THR A 53 -8.08 -11.32 -4.18
N PHE A 54 -9.35 -10.99 -4.42
CA PHE A 54 -9.85 -10.52 -5.70
C PHE A 54 -9.17 -9.22 -6.11
N PHE A 55 -9.07 -8.26 -5.18
CA PHE A 55 -8.37 -7.00 -5.40
C PHE A 55 -6.93 -7.23 -5.89
N ARG A 56 -6.17 -8.12 -5.24
CA ARG A 56 -4.80 -8.45 -5.66
C ARG A 56 -4.74 -9.02 -7.08
N GLN A 57 -5.69 -9.88 -7.44
CA GLN A 57 -5.78 -10.48 -8.78
C GLN A 57 -6.13 -9.41 -9.82
N GLU A 58 -7.09 -8.55 -9.52
CA GLU A 58 -7.57 -7.48 -10.39
C GLU A 58 -6.48 -6.44 -10.65
N ILE A 59 -5.80 -5.93 -9.61
CA ILE A 59 -4.68 -5.01 -9.83
C ILE A 59 -3.54 -5.66 -10.60
N ALA A 60 -3.40 -7.00 -10.54
CA ALA A 60 -2.36 -7.70 -11.28
C ALA A 60 -2.63 -7.76 -12.79
N THR A 61 -3.88 -7.62 -13.23
CA THR A 61 -4.22 -7.53 -14.66
C THR A 61 -4.06 -6.11 -15.22
N HIS A 62 -4.06 -5.09 -14.36
CA HIS A 62 -3.98 -3.68 -14.77
C HIS A 62 -2.62 -3.03 -14.51
N LEU A 63 -1.86 -3.51 -13.52
CA LEU A 63 -0.60 -2.93 -13.11
C LEU A 63 0.56 -3.93 -13.25
N PRO A 64 1.71 -3.50 -13.78
CA PRO A 64 2.93 -4.29 -13.72
C PRO A 64 3.38 -4.45 -12.27
N GLY A 65 4.13 -5.52 -11.99
CA GLY A 65 4.51 -5.90 -10.62
C GLY A 65 5.22 -4.81 -9.81
N TYR A 66 5.96 -3.91 -10.45
CA TYR A 66 6.65 -2.80 -9.79
C TYR A 66 5.75 -1.61 -9.44
N ALA A 67 4.60 -1.47 -10.11
CA ALA A 67 3.63 -0.39 -9.88
C ALA A 67 2.56 -0.76 -8.85
N ARG A 68 2.50 -2.05 -8.47
CA ARG A 68 1.57 -2.55 -7.45
C ARG A 68 1.98 -2.03 -6.07
N PRO A 69 1.04 -1.51 -5.26
CA PRO A 69 1.34 -1.13 -3.89
C PRO A 69 1.83 -2.33 -3.09
N LEU A 70 2.98 -2.18 -2.43
CA LEU A 70 3.49 -3.18 -1.50
C LEU A 70 2.67 -3.20 -0.22
N PHE A 71 2.22 -2.04 0.23
CA PHE A 71 1.41 -1.89 1.44
C PHE A 71 0.01 -1.37 1.09
N LEU A 72 -1.00 -1.91 1.76
CA LEU A 72 -2.36 -1.38 1.74
C LEU A 72 -2.73 -0.93 3.15
N ARG A 73 -3.52 0.14 3.24
CA ARG A 73 -4.12 0.61 4.48
C ARG A 73 -5.59 0.88 4.25
N ILE A 74 -6.45 0.22 5.00
CA ILE A 74 -7.89 0.44 4.92
C ILE A 74 -8.26 1.56 5.88
N VAL A 75 -8.75 2.67 5.32
CA VAL A 75 -9.10 3.89 6.07
C VAL A 75 -10.60 4.14 5.98
N PRO A 76 -11.22 4.75 7.00
CA PRO A 76 -12.66 5.03 6.97
C PRO A 76 -13.06 6.09 5.94
N ALA A 77 -12.17 7.05 5.65
CA ALA A 77 -12.42 8.11 4.68
C ALA A 77 -11.12 8.76 4.17
N LEU A 78 -11.16 9.27 2.93
CA LEU A 78 -10.15 10.13 2.34
C LEU A 78 -10.79 11.50 2.04
N ASN A 79 -10.14 12.57 2.49
CA ASN A 79 -10.63 13.94 2.29
C ASN A 79 -10.01 14.53 1.02
N ARG A 80 -10.72 14.41 -0.12
CA ARG A 80 -10.26 14.93 -1.42
C ARG A 80 -10.36 16.46 -1.58
N THR A 81 -10.84 17.18 -0.57
CA THR A 81 -10.86 18.65 -0.55
C THR A 81 -9.42 19.20 -0.42
N GLY A 82 -9.22 20.52 -0.43
CA GLY A 82 -7.89 21.16 -0.48
C GLY A 82 -6.85 20.70 0.57
N THR A 83 -7.25 19.89 1.56
CA THR A 83 -6.40 19.24 2.56
C THR A 83 -5.88 17.85 2.15
N PHE A 84 -6.24 17.30 0.99
CA PHE A 84 -5.83 15.96 0.55
C PHE A 84 -4.31 15.76 0.52
N LYS A 85 -3.58 16.81 0.10
CA LYS A 85 -2.11 16.79 0.10
C LYS A 85 -1.54 16.70 1.52
N LEU A 86 -2.14 17.39 2.48
CA LEU A 86 -1.74 17.32 3.89
C LEU A 86 -2.08 15.95 4.49
N GLN A 87 -3.25 15.40 4.16
CA GLN A 87 -3.65 14.07 4.61
C GLN A 87 -2.70 12.99 4.09
N THR A 88 -2.39 12.99 2.79
CA THR A 88 -1.45 12.01 2.19
C THR A 88 -0.03 12.17 2.74
N GLN A 89 0.41 13.38 3.09
CA GLN A 89 1.68 13.60 3.78
C GLN A 89 1.67 13.02 5.20
N ALA A 90 0.59 13.21 5.96
CA ALA A 90 0.44 12.63 7.29
C ALA A 90 0.41 11.09 7.23
N LEU A 91 -0.33 10.52 6.28
CA LEU A 91 -0.36 9.08 6.03
C LEU A 91 1.02 8.54 5.63
N ALA A 92 1.75 9.26 4.78
CA ALA A 92 3.12 8.89 4.40
C ALA A 92 4.11 8.98 5.57
N ALA A 93 3.91 9.91 6.50
CA ALA A 93 4.74 10.07 7.70
C ALA A 93 4.47 8.95 8.73
N GLN A 94 3.22 8.54 8.89
CA GLN A 94 2.85 7.35 9.69
C GLN A 94 3.39 6.07 9.05
N GLY A 95 3.46 6.05 7.72
CA GLY A 95 3.99 4.92 6.97
C GLY A 95 3.11 3.68 7.14
N TYR A 96 3.77 2.54 7.30
CA TYR A 96 3.15 1.23 7.48
C TYR A 96 3.26 0.74 8.94
N ASP A 97 3.50 1.62 9.90
CA ASP A 97 3.62 1.25 11.31
C ASP A 97 2.23 0.96 11.92
N PRO A 98 1.93 -0.30 12.31
CA PRO A 98 0.64 -0.64 12.89
C PRO A 98 0.43 -0.07 14.30
N THR A 99 1.45 0.50 14.95
CA THR A 99 1.33 1.16 16.27
C THR A 99 0.94 2.63 16.17
N GLN A 100 1.11 3.24 14.99
CA GLN A 100 0.81 4.66 14.74
C GLN A 100 -0.63 4.89 14.26
N THR A 101 -1.43 3.82 14.14
CA THR A 101 -2.81 3.88 13.66
C THR A 101 -3.63 2.69 14.15
N THR A 102 -4.95 2.85 14.16
CA THR A 102 -5.92 1.76 14.35
C THR A 102 -6.42 1.18 13.03
N ASP A 103 -5.97 1.73 11.90
CA ASP A 103 -6.35 1.27 10.56
C ASP A 103 -5.76 -0.09 10.25
N ALA A 104 -6.49 -0.92 9.49
CA ALA A 104 -5.97 -2.21 9.06
C ALA A 104 -4.90 -2.02 7.98
N ILE A 105 -3.67 -2.46 8.26
CA ILE A 105 -2.55 -2.43 7.31
C ILE A 105 -2.26 -3.85 6.82
N PHE A 106 -1.98 -3.96 5.52
CA PHE A 106 -1.61 -5.21 4.87
C PHE A 106 -0.33 -5.04 4.06
N VAL A 107 0.41 -6.11 3.87
CA VAL A 107 1.63 -6.16 3.04
C VAL A 107 1.49 -7.26 1.98
N ASP A 108 1.90 -7.01 0.74
CA ASP A 108 1.95 -8.04 -0.31
C ASP A 108 3.08 -9.03 0.01
N CYS A 109 2.69 -10.19 0.51
CA CYS A 109 3.60 -11.27 0.88
C CYS A 109 3.68 -12.27 -0.26
N ARG A 110 4.81 -12.27 -0.97
CA ARG A 110 5.04 -13.18 -2.10
C ARG A 110 4.99 -14.66 -1.69
N THR A 111 5.52 -14.99 -0.51
CA THR A 111 5.56 -16.38 -0.01
C THR A 111 4.18 -16.90 0.36
N GLU A 112 3.29 -16.02 0.82
CA GLU A 112 1.89 -16.35 1.15
C GLU A 112 0.95 -16.10 -0.04
N GLY A 113 1.46 -15.57 -1.16
CA GLY A 113 0.71 -15.35 -2.39
C GLY A 113 -0.41 -14.31 -2.27
N GLY A 114 -0.32 -13.38 -1.31
CA GLY A 114 -1.45 -12.51 -0.95
C GLY A 114 -1.06 -11.28 -0.14
N TYR A 115 -2.00 -10.34 -0.03
CA TYR A 115 -1.94 -9.31 0.99
C TYR A 115 -2.25 -9.95 2.34
N VAL A 116 -1.36 -9.75 3.31
CA VAL A 116 -1.48 -10.35 4.64
C VAL A 116 -1.49 -9.25 5.70
N PRO A 117 -2.25 -9.41 6.80
CA PRO A 117 -2.28 -8.41 7.87
C PRO A 117 -0.89 -8.11 8.40
N LEU A 118 -0.58 -6.83 8.53
CA LEU A 118 0.67 -6.38 9.13
C LEU A 118 0.47 -6.21 10.64
N ASP A 119 0.63 -7.30 11.38
CA ASP A 119 0.67 -7.26 12.84
C ASP A 119 2.04 -6.76 13.35
N ALA A 120 2.12 -6.50 14.65
CA ALA A 120 3.35 -6.01 15.29
C ALA A 120 4.54 -6.97 15.08
N ALA A 121 4.32 -8.29 15.09
CA ALA A 121 5.38 -9.27 14.90
C ALA A 121 5.93 -9.26 13.46
N ARG A 122 5.06 -9.12 12.46
CA ARG A 122 5.43 -9.01 11.05
C ARG A 122 6.05 -7.64 10.74
N TYR A 123 5.58 -6.57 11.37
CA TYR A 123 6.23 -5.25 11.32
C TYR A 123 7.66 -5.30 11.85
N GLU A 124 7.89 -5.92 13.02
CA GLU A 124 9.24 -6.07 13.58
C GLU A 124 10.16 -6.89 12.66
N ARG A 125 9.66 -7.95 12.03
CA ARG A 125 10.43 -8.73 11.04
C ARG A 125 10.80 -7.92 9.79
N LEU A 126 9.91 -7.05 9.31
CA LEU A 126 10.18 -6.15 8.20
C LEU A 126 11.17 -5.05 8.60
N ARG A 127 11.02 -4.49 9.82
CA ARG A 127 11.90 -3.46 10.37
C ARG A 127 13.33 -3.96 10.58
N THR A 128 13.48 -5.21 11.00
CA THR A 128 14.79 -5.85 11.26
C THR A 128 15.40 -6.51 10.01
N GLY A 129 14.72 -6.47 8.86
CA GLY A 129 15.20 -7.05 7.61
C GLY A 129 15.17 -8.59 7.55
N GLN A 130 14.53 -9.26 8.52
CA GLN A 130 14.46 -10.73 8.59
C GLN A 130 13.45 -11.36 7.63
N GLN A 131 12.49 -10.58 7.13
CA GLN A 131 11.73 -10.94 5.93
C GLN A 131 12.04 -9.91 4.87
N GLY A 132 12.93 -10.27 3.94
CA GLY A 132 13.29 -9.40 2.83
C GLY A 132 12.03 -9.01 2.05
N VAL A 133 11.70 -7.73 2.05
CA VAL A 133 11.10 -7.11 0.86
C VAL A 133 12.18 -7.20 -0.21
N GLN A 134 12.35 -8.37 -0.82
CA GLN A 134 13.45 -8.61 -1.75
C GLN A 134 13.19 -7.82 -3.03
N GLY A 135 13.63 -6.57 -2.99
CA GLY A 135 13.82 -5.68 -4.12
C GLY A 135 15.17 -5.90 -4.82
N THR A 136 15.93 -6.94 -4.46
CA THR A 136 17.21 -7.27 -5.10
C THR A 136 17.02 -8.29 -6.21
N SER A 137 16.89 -7.73 -7.40
CA SER A 137 17.39 -8.17 -8.72
C SER A 137 16.62 -7.39 -9.78
#